data_AF-A0A1B8W3J3-F1
#
_entry.id   AF-A0A1B8W3J3-F1
#
_cell.length_a   1.000
_cell.length_b   1.000
_cell.length_c   1.000
_cell.angle_alpha   90.00
_cell.angle_beta   90.00
_cell.angle_gamma   90.00
#
_symmetry.space_group_name_H-M   'P 1'
#
loop_
_entity.id
_entity.type
_entity.pdbx_description
1 polymer ?
#
loop_
_entity_poly.entity_id
_entity_poly.type
_entity_poly.pdbx_seq_one_letter_code
_entity_poly.pdbx_strand_id
1 'polypeptide(L)'
;MKKILFYILVAVTSYFAGVLAYLGYLSLIYDQGIGSEWSKLLGWTIPPYLLIILPFYTLMFRWGRASLWLRTLLFIGLSIAAAASVPFLTGFGLWRLQDLFSPEMVLFMLLFASSSLVFTIGTFIALKKRGHKLFMLASLIIYIGAMLLK
;
A
#
# COMPACT_ATOMS: atom_id res chain seq x y z
N MET A 1 16.49 16.70 -6.41
CA MET A 1 15.55 15.74 -7.05
C MET A 1 14.36 16.50 -7.60
N LYS A 2 13.92 16.25 -8.84
CA LYS A 2 12.66 16.84 -9.34
C LYS A 2 11.51 16.34 -8.46
N LYS A 3 10.56 17.20 -8.08
CA LYS A 3 9.43 16.85 -7.18
C LYS A 3 8.67 15.59 -7.65
N ILE A 4 8.56 15.41 -8.97
CA ILE A 4 7.92 14.24 -9.60
C ILE A 4 8.71 12.95 -9.32
N LEU A 5 10.04 12.97 -9.39
CA LEU A 5 10.87 11.80 -9.07
C LEU A 5 10.72 11.39 -7.61
N PHE A 6 10.61 12.36 -6.69
CA PHE A 6 10.35 12.07 -5.28
C PHE A 6 8.97 11.47 -5.07
N TYR A 7 7.94 12.01 -5.75
CA TYR A 7 6.60 11.45 -5.71
C TYR A 7 6.55 10.00 -6.20
N ILE A 8 7.20 9.71 -7.35
CA ILE A 8 7.27 8.35 -7.89
C ILE A 8 7.97 7.43 -6.89
N LEU A 9 9.10 7.86 -6.31
CA LEU A 9 9.81 7.10 -5.29
C LEU A 9 8.89 6.80 -4.09
N VAL A 10 8.18 7.81 -3.57
CA VAL A 10 7.23 7.62 -2.46
C VAL A 10 6.14 6.61 -2.85
N ALA A 11 5.54 6.74 -4.04
CA ALA A 11 4.50 5.81 -4.49
C ALA A 11 5.02 4.37 -4.64
N VAL A 12 6.21 4.16 -5.20
CA VAL A 12 6.80 2.83 -5.33
C VAL A 12 7.12 2.25 -3.96
N THR A 13 7.77 3.04 -3.09
CA THR A 13 8.13 2.62 -1.72
C THR A 13 6.89 2.26 -0.90
N SER A 14 5.81 3.01 -1.07
CA SER A 14 4.55 2.77 -0.38
C SER A 14 3.93 1.44 -0.79
N TYR A 15 3.98 1.07 -2.07
CA TYR A 15 3.51 -0.24 -2.51
C TYR A 15 4.31 -1.37 -1.85
N PHE A 16 5.65 -1.29 -1.88
CA PHE A 16 6.51 -2.29 -1.27
C PHE A 16 6.35 -2.39 0.25
N ALA A 17 6.13 -1.26 0.93
CA ALA A 17 5.79 -1.29 2.35
C ALA A 17 4.49 -2.06 2.62
N GLY A 18 3.49 -1.91 1.75
CA GLY A 18 2.27 -2.71 1.79
C GLY A 18 2.53 -4.19 1.64
N VAL A 19 3.30 -4.57 0.61
CA VAL A 19 3.69 -5.96 0.37
C VAL A 19 4.46 -6.53 1.55
N LEU A 20 5.37 -5.76 2.15
CA LEU A 20 6.10 -6.16 3.35
C LEU A 20 5.20 -6.36 4.55
N ALA A 21 4.22 -5.49 4.78
CA ALA A 21 3.26 -5.65 5.86
C ALA A 21 2.42 -6.91 5.67
N TYR A 22 1.99 -7.20 4.44
CA TYR A 22 1.29 -8.43 4.09
C TYR A 22 2.13 -9.67 4.42
N LEU A 23 3.38 -9.73 3.93
CA LEU A 23 4.26 -10.88 4.11
C LEU A 23 4.68 -11.04 5.57
N GLY A 24 4.97 -9.93 6.25
CA GLY A 24 5.32 -9.92 7.66
C GLY A 24 4.16 -10.43 8.51
N TYR A 25 2.93 -10.03 8.22
CA TYR A 25 1.77 -10.55 8.95
C TYR A 25 1.51 -12.02 8.62
N LEU A 26 1.62 -12.42 7.35
CA LEU A 26 1.48 -13.80 6.93
C LEU A 26 2.49 -14.73 7.64
N SER A 27 3.76 -14.31 7.72
CA SER A 27 4.81 -15.09 8.38
C SER A 27 4.72 -15.05 9.91
N LEU A 28 4.48 -13.89 10.52
CA LEU A 28 4.53 -13.75 11.98
C LEU A 28 3.26 -14.21 12.69
N ILE A 29 2.10 -14.08 12.04
CA ILE A 29 0.80 -14.38 12.66
C ILE A 29 0.24 -15.71 12.16
N TYR A 30 0.38 -16.00 10.88
CA TYR A 30 -0.14 -17.24 10.29
C TYR A 30 0.91 -18.34 10.13
N ASP A 31 2.18 -18.07 10.45
CA ASP A 31 3.32 -18.99 10.25
C ASP A 31 3.39 -19.54 8.81
N GLN A 32 3.00 -18.70 7.85
CA GLN A 32 2.89 -19.05 6.44
C GLN A 32 3.83 -18.21 5.57
N GLY A 33 4.44 -18.86 4.58
CA GLY A 33 5.20 -18.21 3.52
C GLY A 33 4.38 -18.10 2.24
N ILE A 34 4.69 -17.11 1.41
CA ILE A 34 3.97 -16.92 0.14
C ILE A 34 4.38 -17.93 -0.96
N GLY A 35 5.55 -18.56 -0.81
CA GLY A 35 6.03 -19.62 -1.70
C GLY A 35 6.00 -19.23 -3.19
N SER A 36 5.38 -20.07 -4.02
CA SER A 36 5.26 -19.85 -5.46
C SER A 36 4.10 -18.91 -5.86
N GLU A 37 3.32 -18.40 -4.90
CA GLU A 37 2.13 -17.57 -5.16
C GLU A 37 2.44 -16.07 -5.35
N TRP A 38 3.72 -15.70 -5.40
CA TRP A 38 4.18 -14.32 -5.64
C TRP A 38 3.53 -13.66 -6.88
N SER A 39 3.39 -14.41 -7.97
CA SER A 39 2.77 -13.91 -9.20
C SER A 39 1.29 -13.58 -9.01
N LYS A 40 0.57 -14.39 -8.21
CA LYS A 40 -0.84 -14.16 -7.87
C LYS A 40 -0.99 -12.93 -6.99
N LEU A 41 -0.17 -12.81 -5.94
CA LEU A 41 -0.20 -11.63 -5.07
C LEU A 41 -0.06 -10.35 -5.88
N LEU A 42 1.00 -10.26 -6.70
CA LEU A 42 1.23 -9.08 -7.54
C LEU A 42 0.09 -8.86 -8.54
N GLY A 43 -0.40 -9.92 -9.17
CA GLY A 43 -1.53 -9.86 -10.10
C GLY A 43 -2.81 -9.32 -9.44
N TRP A 44 -3.01 -9.60 -8.16
CA TRP A 44 -4.18 -9.16 -7.40
C TRP A 44 -4.01 -7.77 -6.80
N THR A 45 -2.81 -7.38 -6.38
CA THR A 45 -2.60 -6.12 -5.64
C THR A 45 -2.16 -4.96 -6.51
N ILE A 46 -1.48 -5.21 -7.64
CA ILE A 46 -1.03 -4.14 -8.56
C ILE A 46 -2.21 -3.41 -9.21
N PRO A 47 -3.22 -4.08 -9.81
CA PRO A 47 -4.30 -3.36 -10.48
C PRO A 47 -5.10 -2.46 -9.53
N PRO A 48 -5.56 -2.91 -8.34
CA PRO A 48 -6.21 -2.03 -7.36
C PRO A 48 -5.31 -0.89 -6.91
N TYR A 49 -4.01 -1.16 -6.73
CA TYR A 49 -3.06 -0.11 -6.35
C TYR A 49 -2.98 1.00 -7.41
N LEU A 50 -2.85 0.63 -8.69
CA LEU A 50 -2.70 1.58 -9.79
C LEU A 50 -4.00 2.30 -10.15
N LEU A 51 -5.14 1.62 -10.07
CA LEU A 51 -6.42 2.15 -10.54
C LEU A 51 -7.25 2.80 -9.44
N ILE A 52 -7.12 2.35 -8.20
CA ILE A 52 -7.90 2.86 -7.06
C ILE A 52 -7.02 3.73 -6.17
N ILE A 53 -5.83 3.28 -5.78
CA ILE A 53 -5.04 4.01 -4.78
C ILE A 53 -4.24 5.17 -5.40
N LEU A 54 -3.50 4.90 -6.48
CA LEU A 54 -2.58 5.86 -7.08
C LEU A 54 -3.24 7.17 -7.59
N PRO A 55 -4.46 7.16 -8.17
CA PRO A 55 -5.12 8.38 -8.60
C PRO A 55 -5.44 9.29 -7.40
N PHE A 56 -5.88 8.70 -6.28
CA PHE A 56 -6.17 9.43 -5.06
C PHE A 56 -4.90 9.95 -4.39
N TYR A 57 -3.83 9.16 -4.38
CA TYR A 57 -2.49 9.62 -3.97
C TYR A 57 -2.04 10.86 -4.74
N THR A 58 -2.26 10.85 -6.06
CA THR A 58 -1.93 11.99 -6.93
C THR A 58 -2.77 13.22 -6.58
N LEU A 59 -4.06 13.02 -6.35
CA LEU A 59 -5.00 14.07 -5.97
C LEU A 59 -4.64 14.68 -4.60
N MET A 60 -4.32 13.85 -3.61
CA MET A 60 -3.88 14.28 -2.27
C MET A 60 -2.53 14.99 -2.28
N PHE A 61 -1.60 14.58 -3.15
CA PHE A 61 -0.33 15.26 -3.32
C PHE A 61 -0.51 16.66 -3.91
N ARG A 62 -1.42 16.82 -4.88
CA ARG A 62 -1.79 18.14 -5.43
C ARG A 62 -2.51 18.99 -4.37
N TRP A 63 -3.36 18.37 -3.55
CA TRP A 63 -4.13 19.03 -2.50
C TRP A 63 -3.35 19.15 -1.18
N GLY A 64 -2.09 19.60 -1.25
CA GLY A 64 -1.10 19.58 -0.16
C GLY A 64 -1.46 20.26 1.18
N ARG A 65 -2.67 20.85 1.32
CA ARG A 65 -3.22 21.40 2.57
C ARG A 65 -4.34 20.55 3.21
N ALA A 66 -4.72 19.42 2.60
CA ALA A 66 -5.72 18.53 3.17
C ALA A 66 -5.29 18.10 4.58
N SER A 67 -6.19 18.28 5.54
CA SER A 67 -6.02 17.86 6.94
C SER A 67 -5.56 16.39 7.01
N LEU A 68 -4.66 16.09 7.94
CA LEU A 68 -4.21 14.71 8.19
C LEU A 68 -5.40 13.78 8.47
N TRP A 69 -6.45 14.28 9.12
CA TRP A 69 -7.67 13.52 9.38
C TRP A 69 -8.41 13.13 8.09
N LEU A 70 -8.54 14.07 7.14
CA LEU A 70 -9.19 13.79 5.85
C LEU A 70 -8.38 12.77 5.05
N ARG A 71 -7.05 12.86 5.09
CA ARG A 71 -6.12 11.89 4.49
C ARG A 71 -6.35 10.50 5.07
N THR A 72 -6.33 10.37 6.40
CA THR A 72 -6.53 9.09 7.09
C THR A 72 -7.90 8.47 6.76
N LEU A 73 -8.97 9.26 6.78
CA LEU A 73 -10.32 8.77 6.53
C LEU A 73 -10.50 8.29 5.08
N LEU A 74 -9.94 9.04 4.12
CA LEU A 74 -9.88 8.63 2.72
C LEU A 74 -9.03 7.37 2.54
N PHE A 75 -7.91 7.23 3.24
CA PHE A 75 -7.05 6.05 3.14
C PHE A 75 -7.69 4.80 3.71
N ILE A 76 -8.45 4.90 4.80
CA ILE A 76 -9.23 3.78 5.32
C ILE A 76 -10.27 3.35 4.27
N GLY A 77 -11.05 4.30 3.74
CA GLY A 77 -12.04 4.01 2.70
C GLY A 77 -11.42 3.41 1.43
N LEU A 78 -10.30 3.94 0.97
CA LEU A 78 -9.57 3.45 -0.21
C LEU A 78 -8.97 2.07 0.02
N SER A 79 -8.46 1.80 1.21
CA SER A 79 -7.89 0.48 1.54
C SER A 79 -8.98 -0.59 1.55
N ILE A 80 -10.16 -0.28 2.08
CA ILE A 80 -11.33 -1.17 2.04
C ILE A 80 -11.78 -1.37 0.60
N ALA A 81 -11.91 -0.29 -0.20
CA ALA A 81 -12.32 -0.39 -1.60
C ALA A 81 -11.31 -1.18 -2.46
N ALA A 82 -10.01 -0.96 -2.26
CA ALA A 82 -8.95 -1.67 -2.95
C ALA A 82 -8.91 -3.15 -2.54
N ALA A 83 -9.01 -3.46 -1.24
CA ALA A 83 -9.10 -4.83 -0.76
C ALA A 83 -10.36 -5.53 -1.30
N ALA A 84 -11.51 -4.84 -1.29
CA ALA A 84 -12.77 -5.39 -1.78
C ALA A 84 -12.74 -5.66 -3.28
N SER A 85 -11.90 -4.96 -4.05
CA SER A 85 -11.71 -5.22 -5.49
C SER A 85 -10.88 -6.48 -5.78
N VAL A 86 -10.08 -6.98 -4.82
CA VAL A 86 -9.24 -8.17 -5.00
C VAL A 86 -10.08 -9.43 -5.26
N PRO A 87 -11.13 -9.75 -4.47
CA PRO A 87 -12.05 -10.85 -4.76
C PRO A 87 -12.67 -10.83 -6.17
N PHE A 88 -12.96 -9.64 -6.71
CA PHE A 88 -13.46 -9.52 -8.08
C PHE A 88 -12.43 -9.97 -9.11
N LEU A 89 -11.15 -9.68 -8.87
CA LEU A 89 -10.04 -10.08 -9.73
C LEU A 89 -9.68 -11.56 -9.57
N THR A 90 -9.96 -12.17 -8.42
CA THR A 90 -9.76 -13.61 -8.19
C THR A 90 -10.88 -14.47 -8.76
N GLY A 91 -11.95 -13.86 -9.30
CA GLY A 91 -13.11 -14.57 -9.87
C GLY A 91 -14.13 -15.01 -8.82
N PHE A 92 -13.95 -14.64 -7.55
CA PHE A 92 -14.96 -14.83 -6.50
C PHE A 92 -16.06 -13.77 -6.68
N GLY A 93 -17.19 -14.21 -7.20
CA GLY A 93 -18.35 -13.36 -7.47
C GLY A 93 -18.89 -12.62 -6.23
N LEU A 94 -19.54 -11.50 -6.49
CA LEU A 94 -20.10 -10.44 -5.62
C LEU A 94 -20.99 -10.83 -4.41
N TRP A 95 -21.02 -12.07 -3.94
CA TRP A 95 -22.23 -12.57 -3.30
C TRP A 95 -22.23 -12.73 -1.78
N ARG A 96 -21.14 -12.45 -1.06
CA ARG A 96 -21.15 -12.55 0.41
C ARG A 96 -20.41 -11.41 1.10
N LEU A 97 -21.16 -10.53 1.77
CA LEU A 97 -20.64 -9.56 2.74
C LEU A 97 -19.83 -10.23 3.88
N GLN A 98 -20.02 -11.53 4.09
CA GLN A 98 -19.25 -12.33 5.05
C GLN A 98 -17.78 -12.48 4.63
N ASP A 99 -17.49 -12.46 3.33
CA ASP A 99 -16.11 -12.58 2.81
C ASP A 99 -15.30 -11.29 3.03
N LEU A 100 -15.97 -10.17 3.36
CA LEU A 100 -15.29 -8.92 3.77
C LEU A 100 -14.55 -9.07 5.11
N PHE A 101 -14.89 -10.08 5.92
CA PHE A 101 -14.24 -10.38 7.19
C PHE A 101 -13.36 -11.64 7.11
N SER A 102 -13.05 -12.13 5.90
CA SER A 102 -12.13 -13.26 5.77
C SER A 102 -10.70 -12.87 6.19
N PRO A 103 -9.90 -13.81 6.71
CA PRO A 103 -8.49 -13.59 7.04
C PRO A 103 -7.69 -13.00 5.86
N GLU A 104 -8.00 -13.41 4.64
CA GLU A 104 -7.36 -12.93 3.40
C GLU A 104 -7.69 -11.46 3.13
N MET A 105 -8.95 -11.08 3.31
CA MET A 105 -9.39 -9.69 3.14
C MET A 105 -8.69 -8.76 4.15
N VAL A 106 -8.50 -9.22 5.39
CA VAL A 106 -7.75 -8.48 6.43
C VAL A 106 -6.30 -8.26 6.00
N LEU A 107 -5.64 -9.27 5.42
CA LEU A 107 -4.29 -9.15 4.88
C LEU A 107 -4.22 -8.12 3.73
N PHE A 108 -5.19 -8.11 2.82
CA PHE A 108 -5.24 -7.10 1.75
C PHE A 108 -5.53 -5.69 2.29
N MET A 109 -6.43 -5.55 3.26
CA MET A 109 -6.67 -4.28 3.94
C MET A 109 -5.39 -3.77 4.63
N LEU A 110 -4.64 -4.66 5.29
CA LEU A 110 -3.37 -4.33 5.91
C LEU A 110 -2.33 -3.85 4.88
N LEU A 111 -2.24 -4.52 3.73
CA LEU A 111 -1.36 -4.14 2.61
C LEU A 111 -1.67 -2.71 2.14
N PHE A 112 -2.93 -2.42 1.84
CA PHE A 112 -3.32 -1.11 1.30
C PHE A 112 -3.28 0.00 2.36
N ALA A 113 -3.58 -0.31 3.62
CA ALA A 113 -3.54 0.65 4.72
C ALA A 113 -2.09 1.04 5.05
N SER A 114 -1.19 0.06 5.17
CA SER A 114 0.23 0.32 5.41
C SER A 114 0.88 1.06 4.24
N SER A 115 0.50 0.73 3.01
CA SER A 115 0.88 1.50 1.83
C SER A 115 0.45 2.97 1.95
N SER A 116 -0.79 3.22 2.32
CA SER A 116 -1.35 4.56 2.51
C SER A 116 -0.66 5.36 3.60
N LEU A 117 -0.29 4.71 4.70
CA LEU A 117 0.48 5.34 5.78
C LEU A 117 1.87 5.77 5.30
N VAL A 118 2.61 4.89 4.64
CA VAL A 118 3.96 5.23 4.12
C VAL A 118 3.88 6.33 3.07
N PHE A 119 2.84 6.33 2.23
CA PHE A 119 2.63 7.40 1.25
C PHE A 119 2.35 8.75 1.93
N THR A 120 1.54 8.76 2.99
CA THR A 120 1.23 9.96 3.78
C THR A 120 2.49 10.54 4.39
N ILE A 121 3.29 9.69 5.04
CA ILE A 121 4.55 10.09 5.68
C ILE A 121 5.52 10.62 4.62
N GLY A 122 5.68 9.90 3.51
CA GLY A 122 6.57 10.30 2.41
C GLY A 122 6.18 11.64 1.78
N THR A 123 4.90 11.85 1.49
CA THR A 123 4.41 13.14 0.95
C THR A 123 4.54 14.28 1.96
N PHE A 124 4.35 14.03 3.26
CA PHE A 124 4.57 15.03 4.30
C PHE A 124 6.04 15.45 4.42
N ILE A 125 6.97 14.50 4.33
CA ILE A 125 8.41 14.76 4.28
C ILE A 125 8.79 15.55 3.02
N ALA A 126 8.16 15.24 1.87
CA ALA A 126 8.34 15.99 0.62
C ALA A 126 7.99 17.48 0.79
N LEU A 127 6.88 17.75 1.49
CA LEU A 127 6.36 19.10 1.70
C LEU A 127 7.20 19.91 2.70
N LYS A 128 7.76 19.28 3.74
CA LYS A 128 8.54 19.98 4.79
C LYS A 128 9.99 20.32 4.43
N LYS A 129 10.48 20.03 3.21
CA LYS A 129 11.87 20.26 2.70
C LYS A 129 13.04 19.68 3.53
N ARG A 130 12.86 19.34 4.81
CA ARG A 130 13.81 18.65 5.68
C ARG A 130 13.36 17.20 5.88
N GLY A 131 14.27 16.24 5.69
CA GLY A 131 13.99 14.80 5.87
C GLY A 131 14.09 13.93 4.62
N HIS A 132 14.40 14.51 3.44
CA HIS A 132 14.55 13.73 2.20
C HIS A 132 15.59 12.60 2.32
N LYS A 133 16.71 12.83 3.03
CA LYS A 133 17.75 11.82 3.27
C LYS A 133 17.24 10.67 4.15
N LEU A 134 16.46 10.98 5.19
CA LEU A 134 15.86 9.97 6.08
C LEU A 134 14.82 9.13 5.33
N PHE A 135 14.00 9.76 4.50
CA PHE A 135 13.06 9.02 3.66
C PHE A 135 13.77 8.13 2.64
N MET A 136 14.86 8.60 2.02
CA MET A 136 15.66 7.78 1.11
C MET A 136 16.25 6.56 1.83
N LEU A 137 16.77 6.73 3.05
CA LEU A 137 17.27 5.62 3.86
C LEU A 137 16.16 4.61 4.19
N ALA A 138 14.99 5.09 4.64
CA ALA A 138 13.84 4.24 4.91
C ALA A 138 13.35 3.50 3.65
N SER A 139 13.34 4.18 2.50
CA SER A 139 12.95 3.56 1.23
C SER A 139 13.93 2.46 0.79
N LEU A 140 15.22 2.66 1.05
CA LEU A 140 16.24 1.66 0.78
C LEU A 140 16.05 0.43 1.68
N ILE A 141 15.78 0.63 2.97
CA ILE A 141 15.50 -0.45 3.92
C ILE A 141 14.26 -1.25 3.49
N ILE A 142 13.18 -0.56 3.12
CA ILE A 142 11.95 -1.19 2.61
C ILE A 142 12.24 -2.00 1.35
N TYR A 143 13.02 -1.44 0.42
CA TYR A 143 13.38 -2.15 -0.81
C TYR A 143 14.22 -3.40 -0.55
N ILE A 144 15.24 -3.29 0.31
CA ILE A 144 16.10 -4.42 0.70
C ILE A 144 15.25 -5.49 1.41
N GLY A 145 14.41 -5.09 2.35
CA GLY A 145 13.49 -6.02 3.04
C GLY A 145 12.58 -6.75 2.06
N ALA A 146 12.03 -6.05 1.08
CA ALA A 146 11.16 -6.65 0.06
C ALA A 146 11.92 -7.64 -0.85
N MET A 147 13.21 -7.41 -1.10
CA MET A 147 14.07 -8.35 -1.82
C MET A 147 14.43 -9.59 -0.99
N LEU A 148 14.66 -9.44 0.31
CA LEU A 148 15.06 -10.55 1.19
C LEU A 148 13.92 -11.52 1.51
N LEU A 149 12.67 -11.10 1.33
CA LEU A 149 11.48 -11.92 1.57
C LEU A 149 11.00 -12.73 0.35
N LYS A 150 11.72 -12.66 -0.77
CA LYS A 150 11.52 -13.54 -1.94
C LYS A 150 12.06 -14.94 -1.68
#